data_AF-A0A1S9GBH7-F1
#
_entry.id   AF-A0A1S9GBH7-F1
#
_cell.length_a   1.000
_cell.length_b   1.000
_cell.length_c   1.000
_cell.angle_alpha   90.00
_cell.angle_beta   90.00
_cell.angle_gamma   90.00
#
_symmetry.space_group_name_H-M   'P 1'
#
loop_
_entity.id
_entity.type
_entity.pdbx_description
1 polymer ?
#
loop_
_entity_poly.entity_id
_entity_poly.type
_entity_poly.pdbx_seq_one_letter_code
_entity_poly.pdbx_strand_id
1 'polypeptide(L)'
;MNADMIAAWAVENGFHAMDSGNYRRHDNAGVITIEIKRMSFLLIDERQGLRPRLISRLFKDISLTSGSGRLQGLLDHKRNH
;
A
#
# COMPACT_ATOMS: atom_id res chain seq x y z
N MET A 1 3.37 -8.37 -10.60
CA MET A 1 4.00 -7.93 -9.33
C MET A 1 4.10 -9.11 -8.37
N ASN A 2 4.83 -9.04 -7.26
CA ASN A 2 4.88 -10.11 -6.22
C ASN A 2 5.08 -9.49 -4.82
N ALA A 3 5.13 -10.32 -3.77
CA ALA A 3 5.31 -9.88 -2.38
C ALA A 3 6.59 -9.05 -2.18
N ASP A 4 7.73 -9.53 -2.69
CA ASP A 4 9.03 -8.85 -2.54
C ASP A 4 9.04 -7.47 -3.21
N MET A 5 8.39 -7.34 -4.36
CA MET A 5 8.25 -6.06 -5.06
C MET A 5 7.38 -5.07 -4.27
N ILE A 6 6.31 -5.53 -3.61
CA ILE A 6 5.48 -4.67 -2.75
C ILE A 6 6.27 -4.26 -1.50
N ALA A 7 7.01 -5.20 -0.91
CA ALA A 7 7.85 -4.95 0.26
C ALA A 7 8.95 -3.91 -0.03
N ALA A 8 9.68 -4.09 -1.14
CA ALA A 8 10.70 -3.14 -1.59
C ALA A 8 10.10 -1.74 -1.81
N TRP A 9 8.97 -1.67 -2.52
CA TRP A 9 8.28 -0.39 -2.73
C TRP A 9 7.84 0.25 -1.40
N ALA A 10 7.32 -0.52 -0.45
CA ALA A 10 6.91 -0.01 0.85
C ALA A 10 8.09 0.63 1.59
N VAL A 11 9.25 -0.05 1.62
CA VAL A 11 10.48 0.47 2.24
C VAL A 11 10.95 1.75 1.54
N GLU A 12 11.00 1.75 0.20
CA GLU A 12 11.38 2.93 -0.60
C GLU A 12 10.47 4.14 -0.35
N ASN A 13 9.22 3.92 0.05
CA ASN A 13 8.22 4.96 0.30
C ASN A 13 8.04 5.30 1.78
N GLY A 14 8.98 4.89 2.63
CA GLY A 14 9.01 5.24 4.05
C GLY A 14 8.03 4.46 4.93
N PHE A 15 7.58 3.28 4.50
CA PHE A 15 6.89 2.36 5.38
C PHE A 15 7.89 1.53 6.18
N HIS A 16 7.60 1.33 7.46
CA HIS A 16 8.36 0.49 8.36
C HIS A 16 7.70 -0.88 8.49
N ALA A 17 8.50 -1.96 8.45
CA ALA A 17 8.00 -3.30 8.70
C ALA A 17 7.60 -3.45 10.18
N MET A 18 6.37 -3.90 10.42
CA MET A 18 5.87 -4.25 11.75
C MET A 18 6.07 -5.74 12.05
N ASP A 19 5.90 -6.58 11.04
CA ASP A 19 6.14 -8.03 11.05
C ASP A 19 6.40 -8.55 9.63
N SER A 20 6.41 -9.88 9.45
CA SER A 20 6.55 -10.51 8.15
C SER A 20 5.31 -10.25 7.27
N GLY A 21 5.33 -9.15 6.53
CA GLY A 21 4.33 -8.81 5.53
C GLY A 21 3.46 -7.60 5.89
N ASN A 22 3.52 -7.08 7.11
CA ASN A 22 2.85 -5.82 7.47
C ASN A 22 3.81 -4.65 7.48
N TYR A 23 3.49 -3.62 6.70
CA TYR A 23 4.27 -2.40 6.57
C TYR A 23 3.41 -1.20 6.94
N ARG A 24 3.90 -0.31 7.79
CA ARG A 24 3.15 0.85 8.26
C ARG A 24 3.93 2.14 8.06
N ARG A 25 3.24 3.18 7.57
CA ARG A 25 3.75 4.54 7.48
C ARG A 25 2.83 5.46 8.25
N HIS A 26 3.42 6.35 9.04
CA HIS A 26 2.72 7.44 9.70
C HIS A 26 3.11 8.76 9.04
N ASP A 27 2.13 9.60 8.73
CA ASP A 27 2.37 10.96 8.25
C ASP A 27 1.40 11.95 8.91
N ASN A 28 1.48 13.23 8.52
CA ASN A 28 0.67 14.29 9.12
C ASN A 28 -0.84 14.13 8.87
N ALA A 29 -1.25 13.31 7.89
CA ALA A 29 -2.65 13.03 7.61
C ALA A 29 -3.14 11.79 8.37
N GLY A 30 -2.26 10.88 8.76
CA GLY A 30 -2.60 9.72 9.58
C GLY A 30 -1.75 8.49 9.26
N VAL A 31 -2.35 7.31 9.43
CA VAL A 31 -1.67 6.02 9.27
C VAL A 31 -2.05 5.38 7.94
N ILE A 32 -1.07 4.78 7.27
CA ILE A 32 -1.29 3.84 6.19
C ILE A 32 -0.61 2.52 6.53
N THR A 33 -1.33 1.42 6.36
CA THR A 33 -0.82 0.06 6.52
C THR A 33 -0.95 -0.71 5.20
N ILE A 34 0.07 -1.49 4.85
CA ILE A 34 0.07 -2.46 3.75
C ILE A 34 0.24 -3.84 4.36
N GLU A 35 -0.72 -4.72 4.12
CA GLU A 35 -0.61 -6.13 4.47
C GLU A 35 -0.37 -6.95 3.21
N ILE A 36 0.78 -7.62 3.14
CA ILE A 36 1.14 -8.54 2.07
C ILE A 36 0.63 -9.93 2.44
N LYS A 37 -0.24 -10.48 1.60
CA LYS A 37 -0.73 -11.87 1.70
C LYS A 37 -0.08 -12.71 0.59
N ARG A 38 -0.35 -14.01 0.61
CA ARG A 38 0.29 -14.98 -0.30
C ARG A 38 0.16 -14.63 -1.79
N MET A 39 -0.99 -14.12 -2.22
CA MET A 39 -1.29 -13.86 -3.66
C MET A 39 -1.81 -12.43 -3.92
N SER A 40 -1.83 -11.60 -2.88
CA SER A 40 -2.50 -10.30 -2.88
C SER A 40 -1.89 -9.38 -1.84
N PHE A 41 -2.29 -8.13 -1.86
CA PHE A 41 -2.06 -7.22 -0.76
C PHE A 41 -3.34 -6.47 -0.41
N LEU A 42 -3.39 -5.98 0.83
CA LEU A 42 -4.39 -5.08 1.34
C LEU A 42 -3.71 -3.76 1.70
N LEU A 43 -4.26 -2.65 1.23
CA LEU A 43 -3.91 -1.32 1.66
C LEU A 43 -5.03 -0.81 2.58
N ILE A 44 -4.64 -0.34 3.75
CA ILE A 44 -5.50 0.25 4.77
C ILE A 44 -5.05 1.71 4.93
N ASP A 45 -5.87 2.65 4.48
CA ASP A 45 -5.62 4.09 4.60
C ASP A 45 -6.54 4.68 5.68
N GLU A 46 -5.94 5.12 6.79
CA GLU A 46 -6.62 5.68 7.96
C GLU A 46 -6.51 7.22 8.01
N ARG A 47 -5.97 7.87 6.96
CA ARG A 47 -5.69 9.32 6.93
C ARG A 47 -6.92 10.23 7.00
N GLN A 48 -8.13 9.73 6.71
CA GLN A 48 -9.35 10.57 6.60
C GLN A 48 -10.35 10.38 7.76
N GLY A 49 -9.93 9.82 8.90
CA GLY A 49 -10.79 9.71 10.09
C GLY A 49 -11.71 8.49 10.08
N LEU A 50 -12.97 8.67 10.54
CA LEU A 50 -13.88 7.67 11.17
C LEU A 50 -13.99 6.26 10.55
N ARG A 51 -13.62 6.05 9.28
CA ARG A 51 -13.59 4.73 8.65
C ARG A 51 -12.34 4.54 7.78
N PRO A 52 -11.52 3.51 8.07
CA PRO A 52 -10.41 3.14 7.20
C PRO A 52 -10.88 2.82 5.78
N ARG A 53 -10.13 3.29 4.79
CA ARG A 53 -10.32 2.87 3.39
C ARG A 53 -9.50 1.61 3.12
N LEU A 54 -10.18 0.60 2.58
CA LEU A 54 -9.57 -0.69 2.26
C LEU A 54 -9.47 -0.87 0.74
N ILE A 55 -8.26 -1.19 0.24
CA ILE A 55 -8.04 -1.56 -1.17
C ILE A 55 -7.34 -2.92 -1.20
N SER A 56 -8.00 -3.91 -1.80
CA SER A 56 -7.44 -5.25 -2.02
C SER A 56 -7.20 -5.50 -3.51
N ARG A 57 -6.05 -6.08 -3.84
CA ARG A 57 -5.64 -6.41 -5.22
C ARG A 57 -4.80 -7.69 -5.25
N LEU A 58 -5.08 -8.56 -6.23
CA LEU A 58 -4.24 -9.72 -6.52
C LEU A 58 -2.98 -9.27 -7.24
N PHE A 59 -1.86 -9.94 -7.00
CA PHE A 59 -0.59 -9.60 -7.64
C PHE A 59 -0.62 -9.71 -9.17
N LYS A 60 -1.41 -10.65 -9.70
CA LYS A 60 -1.59 -10.87 -11.14
C LYS A 60 -2.33 -9.72 -11.82
N ASP A 61 -3.15 -8.98 -11.07
CA ASP A 61 -3.94 -7.86 -11.60
C ASP A 61 -3.12 -6.56 -11.63
N ILE A 62 -1.88 -6.58 -11.12
CA ILE A 62 -0.96 -5.44 -11.15
C ILE A 62 0.04 -5.63 -12.29
N SER A 63 -0.19 -4.90 -13.38
CA SER A 63 0.71 -4.86 -14.54
C SER A 63 2.11 -4.35 -14.14
N LEU A 64 3.15 -5.04 -14.62
CA LEU A 64 4.56 -4.81 -14.27
C LEU A 64 5.18 -3.55 -14.91
N THR A 65 4.47 -2.87 -15.81
CA THR A 65 5.05 -1.81 -16.66
C THR A 65 5.41 -0.52 -15.92
N SER A 66 5.02 -0.35 -14.65
CA SER A 66 5.45 0.77 -13.79
C SER A 66 5.14 0.52 -12.31
N GLY A 67 5.78 -0.52 -11.74
CA GLY A 67 5.49 -1.05 -10.41
C GLY A 67 5.34 -0.02 -9.27
N SER A 68 6.17 1.03 -9.23
CA SER A 68 6.07 2.06 -8.18
C SER A 68 5.00 3.13 -8.46
N GLY A 69 4.83 3.54 -9.73
CA GLY A 69 3.90 4.60 -10.13
C GLY A 69 2.43 4.21 -9.95
N ARG A 70 2.09 2.92 -10.12
CA ARG A 70 0.70 2.45 -9.88
C ARG A 70 0.35 2.31 -8.41
N LEU A 71 1.29 1.87 -7.56
CA LEU A 71 1.06 1.80 -6.12
C LEU A 71 0.90 3.20 -5.52
N GLN A 72 1.72 4.15 -5.98
CA GLN A 72 1.54 5.56 -5.66
C GLN A 72 0.20 6.09 -6.19
N GLY A 73 -0.20 5.72 -7.41
CA GLY A 73 -1.54 6.01 -7.95
C GLY A 73 -2.71 5.47 -7.11
N LEU A 74 -2.56 4.31 -6.46
CA LEU A 74 -3.59 3.81 -5.53
C LEU A 74 -3.74 4.69 -4.28
N LEU A 75 -2.63 5.26 -3.80
CA LEU A 75 -2.63 6.24 -2.71
C LEU A 75 -3.19 7.59 -3.17
N ASP A 76 -2.85 8.03 -4.39
CA ASP A 76 -3.14 9.37 -4.88
C ASP A 76 -4.55 9.52 -5.46
N HIS A 77 -5.22 8.42 -5.85
CA HIS A 77 -6.51 8.43 -6.57
C HIS A 77 -7.65 9.20 -5.86
N LYS A 78 -7.50 9.64 -4.61
CA LYS A 78 -8.52 10.47 -3.92
C LYS A 78 -7.95 11.62 -3.06
N ARG A 79 -6.77 12.16 -3.36
CA ARG A 79 -6.41 13.49 -2.82
C ARG A 79 -7.19 14.64 -3.50
N ASN A 80 -7.84 14.36 -4.63
CA ASN A 80 -8.69 15.29 -5.38
C ASN A 80 -10.13 14.76 -5.45
N HIS A 81 -10.94 15.04 -4.43
CA HIS A 81 -12.39 15.22 -4.61
C HIS A 81 -13.02 15.96 -3.43
#